data_AF-K9Q1B7-F1
#
_entry.id   AF-K9Q1B7-F1
#
_cell.length_a   1.000
_cell.length_b   1.000
_cell.length_c   1.000
_cell.angle_alpha   90.00
_cell.angle_beta   90.00
_cell.angle_gamma   90.00
#
_symmetry.space_group_name_H-M   'P 1'
#
loop_
_entity.id
_entity.type
_entity.pdbx_description
1 polymer ?
#
loop_
_entity_poly.entity_id
_entity_poly.type
_entity_poly.pdbx_seq_one_letter_code
_entity_poly.pdbx_strand_id
1 'polypeptide(L)'
;MTIPLLQYAPSTQNGRVEGYDPRGDEQSFIFTTENILSDIDLDVLIDAAYRQIFFHAFKADREQFLESQLRNGQITVRDFIRGLLLSETYLDSFYTKNNNYRFVEQCVQRVLGRDVYGEREKLAWSIVIAKKGVATFVDELLNTDEYLENFGYDTVPYQRRRSLASRAEGDTPFNVKSPRYDAYHRAQLGFPKLVWQNAVRRFRAPEQAAKAGDPSLPMYVNMARKAIIPQVNAPVSTANINMSSVPYRKV
;
A
#
# COMPACT_ATOMS: atom_id res chain seq x y z
N MET A 1 29.79 11.42 28.48
CA MET A 1 30.49 10.50 27.57
C MET A 1 29.58 10.17 26.40
N THR A 2 29.97 10.51 25.17
CA THR A 2 29.22 10.19 23.94
C THR A 2 29.48 8.74 23.57
N ILE A 3 28.49 7.86 23.80
CA ILE A 3 28.59 6.46 23.40
C ILE A 3 28.32 6.39 21.90
N PRO A 4 29.27 5.92 21.07
CA PRO A 4 29.07 5.79 19.63
C PRO A 4 28.01 4.71 19.34
N LEU A 5 27.38 4.80 18.15
CA LEU A 5 26.47 3.76 17.67
C LEU A 5 27.21 2.42 17.61
N LEU A 6 26.56 1.35 18.07
CA LEU A 6 27.12 0.00 17.99
C LEU A 6 27.29 -0.40 16.52
N GLN A 7 28.47 -0.88 16.16
CA GLN A 7 28.73 -1.37 14.80
C GLN A 7 27.95 -2.68 14.52
N TYR A 8 27.37 -2.75 13.33
CA TYR A 8 26.68 -3.93 12.82
C TYR A 8 27.14 -4.22 11.38
N ALA A 9 27.18 -5.50 11.02
CA ALA A 9 27.55 -5.93 9.68
C ALA A 9 26.35 -5.74 8.73
N PRO A 10 26.56 -5.19 7.52
CA PRO A 10 25.50 -5.05 6.55
C PRO A 10 25.15 -6.41 5.93
N SER A 11 23.88 -6.61 5.60
CA SER A 11 23.38 -7.80 4.91
C SER A 11 23.33 -7.60 3.40
N THR A 12 23.19 -8.70 2.65
CA THR A 12 22.94 -8.68 1.21
C THR A 12 21.50 -8.25 0.94
N GLN A 13 21.31 -7.11 0.27
CA GLN A 13 19.99 -6.56 -0.07
C GLN A 13 20.04 -5.95 -1.47
N ASN A 14 18.92 -5.96 -2.18
CA ASN A 14 18.82 -5.43 -3.55
C ASN A 14 19.24 -3.95 -3.63
N GLY A 15 18.88 -3.15 -2.62
CA GLY A 15 19.17 -1.71 -2.56
C GLY A 15 20.66 -1.35 -2.46
N ARG A 16 21.57 -2.31 -2.26
CA ARG A 16 23.01 -2.06 -2.14
C ARG A 16 23.78 -2.20 -3.44
N VAL A 17 23.21 -2.88 -4.42
CA VAL A 17 23.83 -3.11 -5.73
C VAL A 17 23.32 -2.03 -6.68
N GLU A 18 24.03 -1.68 -7.73
CA GLU A 18 23.47 -0.87 -8.81
C GLU A 18 22.45 -1.66 -9.65
N GLY A 19 21.57 -0.98 -10.36
CA GLY A 19 20.45 -1.59 -11.08
C GLY A 19 20.48 -1.04 -12.48
N TYR A 20 20.59 -1.93 -13.46
CA TYR A 20 20.72 -1.55 -14.87
C TYR A 20 19.39 -1.69 -15.64
N ASP A 21 18.29 -1.83 -14.89
CA ASP A 21 16.97 -2.09 -15.46
C ASP A 21 16.34 -0.78 -15.98
N PRO A 22 15.76 -0.79 -17.20
CA PRO A 22 15.02 0.38 -17.70
C PRO A 22 13.81 0.67 -16.80
N ARG A 23 13.40 1.95 -16.75
CA ARG A 23 12.19 2.34 -16.00
C ARG A 23 10.97 1.63 -16.56
N GLY A 24 10.28 0.86 -15.71
CA GLY A 24 9.05 0.14 -16.03
C GLY A 24 7.97 0.35 -14.96
N ASP A 25 6.79 -0.23 -15.19
CA ASP A 25 5.58 0.03 -14.39
C ASP A 25 5.70 -0.38 -12.91
N GLU A 26 6.59 -1.32 -12.60
CA GLU A 26 6.80 -1.85 -11.25
C GLU A 26 7.68 -0.96 -10.36
N GLN A 27 8.29 0.11 -10.91
CA GLN A 27 9.12 1.02 -10.14
C GLN A 27 8.28 2.01 -9.34
N SER A 28 8.78 2.40 -8.17
CA SER A 28 8.14 3.39 -7.32
C SER A 28 8.12 4.77 -7.99
N PHE A 29 6.96 5.42 -7.98
CA PHE A 29 6.86 6.83 -8.37
C PHE A 29 7.65 7.71 -7.41
N ILE A 30 8.42 8.64 -7.98
CA ILE A 30 9.25 9.58 -7.21
C ILE A 30 8.49 10.89 -7.12
N PHE A 31 8.15 11.29 -5.89
CA PHE A 31 7.54 12.59 -5.60
C PHE A 31 8.62 13.54 -5.09
N THR A 32 8.86 14.62 -5.82
CA THR A 32 9.88 15.62 -5.51
C THR A 32 9.27 17.01 -5.54
N THR A 33 9.76 17.92 -4.71
CA THR A 33 9.39 19.35 -4.76
C THR A 33 9.99 20.09 -5.95
N GLU A 34 11.11 19.61 -6.50
CA GLU A 34 11.79 20.21 -7.65
C GLU A 34 10.95 20.19 -8.94
N ASN A 35 10.04 19.23 -9.08
CA ASN A 35 9.21 19.03 -10.28
C ASN A 35 7.74 19.42 -10.07
N ILE A 36 7.42 20.24 -9.06
CA ILE A 36 6.05 20.67 -8.80
C ILE A 36 5.71 21.88 -9.68
N LEU A 37 4.69 21.71 -10.51
CA LEU A 37 4.21 22.76 -11.43
C LEU A 37 2.89 23.37 -10.95
N SER A 38 2.15 22.70 -10.07
CA SER A 38 0.84 23.12 -9.59
C SER A 38 0.59 22.77 -8.12
N ASP A 39 -0.35 23.46 -7.47
CA ASP A 39 -0.76 23.16 -6.08
C ASP A 39 -1.40 21.77 -5.95
N ILE A 40 -2.01 21.26 -7.02
CA ILE A 40 -2.56 19.89 -7.09
C ILE A 40 -1.43 18.86 -6.99
N ASP A 41 -0.29 19.09 -7.65
CA ASP A 41 0.86 18.19 -7.55
C ASP A 41 1.45 18.18 -6.14
N LEU A 42 1.37 19.31 -5.44
CA LEU A 42 1.78 19.45 -4.04
C LEU A 42 0.84 18.65 -3.11
N ASP A 43 -0.48 18.70 -3.34
CA ASP A 43 -1.44 17.84 -2.64
C ASP A 43 -1.10 16.35 -2.79
N VAL A 44 -0.77 15.93 -4.01
CA VAL A 44 -0.40 14.55 -4.32
C VAL A 44 0.90 14.16 -3.60
N LEU A 45 1.88 15.07 -3.52
CA LEU A 45 3.12 14.85 -2.77
C LEU A 45 2.85 14.70 -1.26
N ILE A 46 2.03 15.59 -0.68
CA ILE A 46 1.63 15.52 0.72
C ILE A 46 0.95 14.18 1.00
N ASP A 47 0.00 13.78 0.15
CA ASP A 47 -0.70 12.50 0.26
C ASP A 47 0.25 11.31 0.16
N ALA A 48 1.24 11.36 -0.72
CA ALA A 48 2.27 10.34 -0.84
C ALA A 48 3.11 10.24 0.44
N ALA A 49 3.50 11.37 1.05
CA ALA A 49 4.23 11.39 2.31
C ALA A 49 3.42 10.80 3.48
N TYR A 50 2.13 11.13 3.60
CA TYR A 50 1.26 10.49 4.59
C TYR A 50 1.11 8.99 4.36
N ARG A 51 0.96 8.54 3.10
CA ARG A 51 0.89 7.12 2.75
C ARG A 51 2.19 6.38 3.10
N GLN A 52 3.33 7.02 2.88
CA GLN A 52 4.63 6.42 3.22
C GLN A 52 4.80 6.23 4.73
N ILE A 53 4.43 7.24 5.53
CA ILE A 53 4.67 7.24 6.99
C ILE A 53 3.56 6.54 7.78
N PHE A 54 2.29 6.80 7.48
CA PHE A 54 1.15 6.28 8.22
C PHE A 54 0.48 5.06 7.58
N PHE A 55 0.85 4.68 6.35
CA PHE A 55 0.08 3.82 5.44
C PHE A 55 -1.25 4.45 4.97
N HIS A 56 -2.09 4.85 5.92
CA HIS A 56 -3.32 5.57 5.68
C HIS A 56 -3.55 6.60 6.78
N ALA A 57 -3.72 7.86 6.41
CA ALA A 57 -4.04 8.95 7.33
C ALA A 57 -5.51 9.34 7.16
N PHE A 58 -6.27 9.36 8.26
CA PHE A 58 -7.61 9.92 8.25
C PHE A 58 -7.52 11.45 8.19
N LYS A 59 -8.60 12.12 7.81
CA LYS A 59 -8.67 13.59 7.80
C LYS A 59 -8.36 14.22 9.18
N ALA A 60 -8.69 13.50 10.25
CA ALA A 60 -8.43 13.94 11.62
C ALA A 60 -6.96 13.78 12.04
N ASP A 61 -6.19 12.91 11.38
CA ASP A 61 -4.78 12.65 11.71
C ASP A 61 -3.82 13.57 10.94
N ARG A 62 -4.35 14.47 10.10
CA ARG A 62 -3.56 15.37 9.26
C ARG A 62 -3.08 16.59 10.03
N GLU A 63 -1.80 16.90 9.86
CA GLU A 63 -1.10 18.02 10.47
C GLU A 63 -1.16 19.27 9.57
N GLN A 64 -2.25 20.03 9.66
CA GLN A 64 -2.53 21.19 8.79
C GLN A 64 -1.42 22.27 8.84
N PHE A 65 -0.80 22.47 10.00
CA PHE A 65 0.28 23.44 10.16
C PHE A 65 1.54 23.02 9.40
N LEU A 66 1.91 21.74 9.43
CA LEU A 66 3.05 21.21 8.68
C LEU A 66 2.78 21.28 7.17
N GLU A 67 1.57 20.96 6.73
CA GLU A 67 1.18 21.08 5.31
C GLU A 67 1.30 22.53 4.83
N SER A 68 0.83 23.50 5.63
CA SER A 68 0.91 24.92 5.29
C SER A 68 2.36 25.43 5.24
N GLN A 69 3.23 24.96 6.15
CA GLN A 69 4.64 25.31 6.13
C GLN A 69 5.34 24.76 4.88
N LEU A 70 5.00 23.53 4.46
CA LEU A 70 5.55 22.92 3.25
C LEU A 70 5.08 23.66 1.99
N ARG A 71 3.79 24.01 1.91
CA ARG A 71 3.24 24.82 0.80
C ARG A 71 3.92 26.18 0.65
N ASN A 72 4.25 26.80 1.78
CA ASN A 72 4.95 28.07 1.81
C ASN A 72 6.47 27.94 1.58
N GLY A 73 7.00 26.72 1.44
CA GLY A 73 8.44 26.47 1.30
C GLY A 73 9.26 26.84 2.54
N GLN A 74 8.64 26.93 3.73
CA GLN A 74 9.34 27.23 4.98
C GLN A 74 10.12 26.02 5.50
N ILE A 75 9.65 24.82 5.16
CA ILE A 75 10.25 23.54 5.52
C ILE A 75 10.50 22.71 4.27
N THR A 76 11.51 21.87 4.31
CA THR A 76 11.79 20.90 3.23
C THR A 76 10.91 19.66 3.35
N VAL A 77 10.89 18.80 2.33
CA VAL A 77 10.17 17.50 2.41
C VAL A 77 10.76 16.65 3.54
N ARG A 78 12.07 16.68 3.74
CA ARG A 78 12.73 16.01 4.86
C ARG A 78 12.22 16.50 6.21
N ASP A 79 12.08 17.81 6.38
CA ASP A 79 11.55 18.41 7.62
C ASP A 79 10.06 18.09 7.81
N PHE A 80 9.31 17.99 6.71
CA PHE A 80 7.93 17.51 6.74
C PHE A 80 7.86 16.06 7.23
N ILE A 81 8.68 15.16 6.68
CA ILE A 81 8.78 13.76 7.14
C ILE A 81 9.19 13.68 8.61
N ARG A 82 10.14 14.51 9.04
CA ARG A 82 10.53 14.65 10.45
C ARG A 82 9.33 15.03 11.32
N GLY A 83 8.56 16.04 10.91
CA GLY A 83 7.35 16.48 11.61
C GLY A 83 6.31 15.37 11.74
N LEU A 84 6.09 14.61 10.66
CA LEU A 84 5.16 13.47 10.68
C LEU A 84 5.60 12.34 11.60
N LEU A 85 6.91 12.05 11.70
CA LEU A 85 7.43 11.01 12.61
C LEU A 85 7.35 11.41 14.08
N LEU A 86 7.32 12.71 14.37
CA LEU A 86 7.23 13.26 15.72
C LEU A 86 5.81 13.70 16.10
N SER A 87 4.84 13.55 15.21
CA SER A 87 3.45 13.86 15.51
C SER A 87 2.91 12.93 16.60
N GLU A 88 1.99 13.46 17.40
CA GLU A 88 1.31 12.69 18.44
C GLU A 88 0.61 11.47 17.82
N THR A 89 -0.03 11.64 16.66
CA THR A 89 -0.71 10.58 15.91
C THR A 89 0.22 9.42 15.54
N TYR A 90 1.46 9.72 15.14
CA TYR A 90 2.45 8.70 14.78
C TYR A 90 2.98 7.98 16.02
N LEU A 91 3.34 8.74 17.05
CA LEU A 91 3.84 8.19 18.31
C LEU A 91 2.79 7.30 18.99
N ASP A 92 1.53 7.71 19.02
CA ASP A 92 0.44 6.91 19.58
C ASP A 92 0.10 5.69 18.73
N SER A 93 0.30 5.76 17.42
CA SER A 93 0.02 4.64 16.53
C SER A 93 1.12 3.59 16.56
N PHE A 94 2.39 4.00 16.54
CA PHE A 94 3.53 3.12 16.34
C PHE A 94 4.45 3.04 17.56
N TYR A 95 4.74 4.13 18.25
CA TYR A 95 5.70 4.11 19.36
C TYR A 95 5.09 3.48 20.62
N THR A 96 3.94 3.97 21.08
CA THR A 96 3.32 3.50 22.34
C THR A 96 2.85 2.04 22.29
N LYS A 97 2.60 1.53 21.07
CA LYS A 97 2.08 0.18 20.82
C LYS A 97 3.14 -0.85 20.45
N ASN A 98 4.43 -0.49 20.53
CA ASN A 98 5.54 -1.36 20.19
C ASN A 98 6.70 -1.20 21.17
N ASN A 99 7.60 -2.18 21.17
CA ASN A 99 8.90 -2.05 21.82
C ASN A 99 9.85 -1.25 20.90
N ASN A 100 10.87 -0.61 21.47
CA ASN A 100 11.90 0.16 20.77
C ASN A 100 12.49 -0.61 19.58
N TYR A 101 12.77 -1.91 19.72
CA TYR A 101 13.33 -2.71 18.63
C TYR A 101 12.41 -2.77 17.40
N ARG A 102 11.10 -2.90 17.63
CA ARG A 102 10.10 -2.98 16.56
C ARG A 102 9.80 -1.61 15.96
N PHE A 103 9.79 -0.57 16.79
CA PHE A 103 9.65 0.80 16.33
C PHE A 103 10.82 1.20 15.41
N VAL A 104 12.06 0.87 15.78
CA VAL A 104 13.23 1.06 14.91
C VAL A 104 13.05 0.39 13.56
N GLU A 105 12.60 -0.87 13.54
CA GLU A 105 12.39 -1.61 12.30
C GLU A 105 11.39 -0.90 11.38
N GLN A 106 10.27 -0.45 11.95
CA GLN A 106 9.25 0.30 11.21
C GLN A 106 9.77 1.65 10.69
N CYS A 107 10.56 2.37 11.48
CA CYS A 107 11.17 3.64 11.06
C CYS A 107 12.19 3.42 9.95
N VAL A 108 13.08 2.43 10.05
CA VAL A 108 14.04 2.09 8.98
C VAL A 108 13.32 1.76 7.67
N GLN A 109 12.26 0.95 7.74
CA GLN A 109 11.49 0.56 6.56
C GLN A 109 10.78 1.76 5.89
N ARG A 110 10.22 2.67 6.67
CA ARG A 110 9.47 3.83 6.14
C ARG A 110 10.35 4.99 5.71
N VAL A 111 11.43 5.25 6.44
CA VAL A 111 12.30 6.42 6.23
C VAL A 111 13.43 6.11 5.26
N LEU A 112 14.11 4.96 5.44
CA LEU A 112 15.22 4.55 4.56
C LEU A 112 14.75 3.69 3.39
N GLY A 113 13.47 3.30 3.36
CA GLY A 113 12.87 2.55 2.25
C GLY A 113 13.43 1.14 2.08
N ARG A 114 14.10 0.57 3.08
CA ARG A 114 14.74 -0.75 3.03
C ARG A 114 14.43 -1.57 4.27
N ASP A 115 14.71 -2.87 4.21
CA ASP A 115 14.65 -3.68 5.41
C ASP A 115 15.88 -3.48 6.30
N VAL A 116 15.75 -3.83 7.58
CA VAL A 116 16.89 -3.90 8.50
C VAL A 116 17.86 -4.99 8.07
N TYR A 117 19.16 -4.76 8.23
CA TYR A 117 20.20 -5.75 7.90
C TYR A 117 20.18 -6.94 8.85
N GLY A 118 19.72 -6.74 10.09
CA GLY A 118 19.54 -7.81 11.06
C GLY A 118 19.22 -7.30 12.47
N GLU A 119 19.18 -8.22 13.43
CA GLU A 119 18.86 -7.91 14.82
C GLU A 119 19.84 -6.89 15.45
N ARG A 120 21.11 -6.94 15.06
CA ARG A 120 22.13 -6.02 15.61
C ARG A 120 21.87 -4.56 15.27
N GLU A 121 21.34 -4.27 14.08
CA GLU A 121 20.94 -2.90 13.69
C GLU A 121 19.78 -2.42 14.57
N LYS A 122 18.78 -3.28 14.82
CA LYS A 122 17.67 -2.97 15.73
C LYS A 122 18.13 -2.66 17.15
N LEU A 123 19.09 -3.42 17.67
CA LEU A 123 19.70 -3.18 18.98
C LEU A 123 20.53 -1.89 19.02
N ALA A 124 21.27 -1.60 17.95
CA ALA A 124 22.13 -0.41 17.87
C ALA A 124 21.31 0.88 17.87
N TRP A 125 20.15 0.91 17.22
CA TRP A 125 19.28 2.08 17.20
C TRP A 125 18.33 2.16 18.40
N SER A 126 17.91 1.04 18.97
CA SER A 126 17.00 1.06 20.13
C SER A 126 17.63 1.69 21.38
N ILE A 127 18.96 1.58 21.53
CA ILE A 127 19.68 2.24 22.62
C ILE A 127 19.72 3.77 22.45
N VAL A 128 19.70 4.26 21.21
CA VAL A 128 19.63 5.71 20.92
C VAL A 128 18.30 6.24 21.40
N ILE A 129 17.20 5.55 21.06
CA ILE A 129 15.85 5.90 21.53
C ILE A 129 15.80 5.89 23.06
N ALA A 130 16.33 4.83 23.70
CA ALA A 130 16.28 4.69 25.15
C ALA A 130 17.09 5.76 25.91
N LYS A 131 18.18 6.26 25.32
CA LYS A 131 19.07 7.23 25.98
C LYS A 131 18.78 8.69 25.62
N LYS A 132 18.45 8.97 24.37
CA LYS A 132 18.30 10.33 23.84
C LYS A 132 16.84 10.68 23.50
N GLY A 133 15.94 9.69 23.47
CA GLY A 133 14.55 9.87 23.09
C GLY A 133 14.30 9.70 21.59
N VAL A 134 13.01 9.73 21.22
CA VAL A 134 12.55 9.50 19.84
C VAL A 134 12.93 10.64 18.90
N ALA A 135 12.85 11.89 19.37
CA ALA A 135 13.19 13.06 18.57
C ALA A 135 14.63 13.00 18.01
N THR A 136 15.61 12.74 18.89
CA THR A 136 17.01 12.64 18.48
C THR A 136 17.27 11.41 17.62
N PHE A 137 16.56 10.30 17.85
CA PHE A 137 16.65 9.13 16.97
C PHE A 137 16.20 9.45 15.54
N VAL A 138 15.06 10.13 15.37
CA VAL A 138 14.55 10.55 14.06
C VAL A 138 15.54 11.51 13.39
N ASP A 139 16.10 12.45 14.15
CA ASP A 139 17.10 13.39 13.66
C ASP A 139 18.36 12.66 13.16
N GLU A 140 18.90 11.72 13.93
CA GLU A 140 20.07 10.92 13.54
C GLU A 140 19.77 10.05 12.32
N LEU A 141 18.57 9.48 12.21
CA LEU A 141 18.15 8.65 11.07
C LEU A 141 17.96 9.46 9.78
N LEU A 142 17.46 10.70 9.87
CA LEU A 142 17.32 11.57 8.72
C LEU A 142 18.64 12.25 8.31
N ASN A 143 19.64 12.26 9.20
CA ASN A 143 20.98 12.82 8.94
C ASN A 143 21.98 11.79 8.44
N THR A 144 21.64 10.50 8.35
CA THR A 144 22.54 9.52 7.75
C THR A 144 22.78 9.79 6.26
N ASP A 145 24.02 9.56 5.82
CA ASP A 145 24.42 9.67 4.41
C ASP A 145 23.51 8.82 3.51
N GLU A 146 23.09 7.64 3.97
CA GLU A 146 22.14 6.78 3.25
C GLU A 146 20.82 7.51 2.92
N TYR A 147 20.28 8.33 3.83
CA TYR A 147 19.06 9.08 3.54
C TYR A 147 19.33 10.21 2.53
N LEU A 148 20.41 10.96 2.75
CA LEU A 148 20.78 12.12 1.94
C LEU A 148 21.13 11.73 0.49
N GLU A 149 21.85 10.62 0.29
CA GLU A 149 22.23 10.13 -1.04
C GLU A 149 21.03 9.61 -1.85
N ASN A 150 20.01 9.04 -1.18
CA ASN A 150 18.88 8.43 -1.88
C ASN A 150 17.69 9.37 -2.09
N PHE A 151 17.40 10.25 -1.13
CA PHE A 151 16.21 11.10 -1.13
C PHE A 151 16.54 12.61 -1.08
N GLY A 152 17.67 12.98 -0.50
CA GLY A 152 18.03 14.38 -0.28
C GLY A 152 17.04 15.09 0.65
N TYR A 153 16.75 16.37 0.35
CA TYR A 153 15.86 17.21 1.15
C TYR A 153 14.44 17.31 0.57
N ASP A 154 14.30 16.99 -0.71
CA ASP A 154 13.15 17.36 -1.55
C ASP A 154 12.33 16.15 -2.04
N THR A 155 12.84 14.93 -1.84
CA THR A 155 12.16 13.70 -2.28
C THR A 155 11.44 13.01 -1.12
N VAL A 156 10.20 12.59 -1.36
CA VAL A 156 9.46 11.74 -0.42
C VAL A 156 10.07 10.33 -0.41
N PRO A 157 10.35 9.74 0.77
CA PRO A 157 10.85 8.38 0.85
C PRO A 157 9.91 7.35 0.19
N TYR A 158 10.50 6.31 -0.38
CA TYR A 158 9.76 5.22 -1.01
C TYR A 158 10.48 3.88 -0.79
N GLN A 159 9.79 2.76 -0.97
CA GLN A 159 10.41 1.44 -0.86
C GLN A 159 11.39 1.21 -2.00
N ARG A 160 12.68 1.15 -1.68
CA ARG A 160 13.76 0.98 -2.66
C ARG A 160 13.81 -0.48 -3.13
N ARG A 161 13.86 -0.65 -4.45
CA ARG A 161 14.12 -1.95 -5.13
C ARG A 161 13.30 -3.14 -4.61
N ARG A 162 11.99 -2.92 -4.51
CA ARG A 162 11.03 -3.97 -4.16
C ARG A 162 10.93 -5.04 -5.25
N SER A 163 10.87 -4.63 -6.51
CA SER A 163 10.80 -5.49 -7.68
C SER A 163 12.15 -5.53 -8.39
N LEU A 164 12.48 -6.70 -8.95
CA LEU A 164 13.62 -6.89 -9.85
C LEU A 164 13.07 -7.13 -11.24
N ALA A 165 13.69 -6.60 -12.30
CA ALA A 165 13.14 -6.72 -13.65
C ALA A 165 12.96 -8.18 -14.13
N SER A 166 13.78 -9.10 -13.62
CA SER A 166 13.66 -10.53 -13.96
C SER A 166 12.51 -11.25 -13.26
N ARG A 167 11.84 -10.65 -12.27
CA ARG A 167 10.78 -11.30 -11.47
C ARG A 167 9.42 -10.71 -11.79
N ALA A 168 8.42 -11.58 -11.93
CA ALA A 168 7.02 -11.16 -12.07
C ALA A 168 6.44 -10.61 -10.76
N GLU A 169 6.91 -11.11 -9.61
CA GLU A 169 6.46 -10.67 -8.29
C GLU A 169 7.64 -10.07 -7.51
N GLY A 170 7.45 -8.88 -6.97
CA GLY A 170 8.40 -8.20 -6.10
C GLY A 170 8.25 -8.61 -4.63
N ASP A 171 9.15 -8.10 -3.79
CA ASP A 171 9.06 -8.29 -2.35
C ASP A 171 7.76 -7.70 -1.78
N THR A 172 7.34 -8.24 -0.64
CA THR A 172 6.15 -7.76 0.07
C THR A 172 6.31 -6.29 0.47
N PRO A 173 5.29 -5.44 0.27
CA PRO A 173 5.32 -4.07 0.75
C PRO A 173 5.54 -3.99 2.26
N PHE A 174 6.37 -3.04 2.71
CA PHE A 174 6.70 -2.92 4.14
C PHE A 174 5.47 -2.68 5.03
N ASN A 175 4.40 -2.07 4.50
CA ASN A 175 3.16 -1.84 5.24
C ASN A 175 2.40 -3.14 5.57
N VAL A 176 2.57 -4.18 4.74
CA VAL A 176 2.01 -5.52 4.99
C VAL A 176 2.94 -6.32 5.88
N LYS A 177 4.26 -6.22 5.65
CA LYS A 177 5.29 -6.90 6.44
C LYS A 177 5.35 -6.39 7.88
N SER A 178 5.18 -5.08 8.07
CA SER A 178 5.21 -4.39 9.35
C SER A 178 3.87 -3.69 9.65
N PRO A 179 2.86 -4.44 10.13
CA PRO A 179 1.62 -3.81 10.58
C PRO A 179 1.88 -2.91 11.79
N ARG A 180 0.86 -2.11 12.16
CA ARG A 180 0.93 -1.13 13.26
C ARG A 180 1.55 -1.69 14.54
N TYR A 181 1.11 -2.86 14.98
CA TYR A 181 1.68 -3.56 16.14
C TYR A 181 1.74 -5.06 15.90
N ASP A 182 2.65 -5.73 16.60
CA ASP A 182 2.90 -7.16 16.44
C ASP A 182 2.04 -8.04 17.38
N ALA A 183 2.20 -9.36 17.28
CA ALA A 183 1.59 -10.39 18.11
C ALA A 183 1.74 -10.13 19.61
N TYR A 184 2.89 -9.62 20.04
CA TYR A 184 3.15 -9.32 21.45
C TYR A 184 2.15 -8.29 22.01
N HIS A 185 2.06 -7.11 21.39
CA HIS A 185 1.15 -6.06 21.86
C HIS A 185 -0.31 -6.42 21.61
N ARG A 186 -0.60 -7.14 20.51
CA ARG A 186 -1.93 -7.70 20.25
C ARG A 186 -2.41 -8.64 21.37
N ALA A 187 -1.51 -9.43 21.95
CA ALA A 187 -1.85 -10.33 23.06
C ALA A 187 -2.20 -9.58 24.34
N GLN A 188 -1.57 -8.42 24.58
CA GLN A 188 -1.84 -7.56 25.75
C GLN A 188 -3.22 -6.90 25.67
N LEU A 189 -3.62 -6.45 24.48
CA LEU A 189 -4.90 -5.77 24.26
C LEU A 189 -6.14 -6.70 24.39
N GLY A 190 -5.94 -8.02 24.46
CA GLY A 190 -7.05 -8.96 24.67
C GLY A 190 -8.05 -9.02 23.52
N PHE A 191 -7.58 -8.90 22.27
CA PHE A 191 -8.44 -9.02 21.09
C PHE A 191 -9.27 -10.33 21.13
N PRO A 192 -10.51 -10.32 20.60
CA PRO A 192 -11.30 -11.55 20.48
C PRO A 192 -10.46 -12.61 19.75
N LYS A 193 -10.20 -13.71 20.45
CA LYS A 193 -9.45 -14.83 19.89
C LYS A 193 -10.21 -15.36 18.69
N LEU A 194 -9.50 -15.60 17.58
CA LEU A 194 -10.08 -16.22 16.41
C LEU A 194 -10.63 -17.59 16.83
N VAL A 195 -11.95 -17.72 16.95
CA VAL A 195 -12.59 -19.02 17.19
C VAL A 195 -12.53 -19.77 15.87
N TRP A 196 -11.45 -20.53 15.68
CA TRP A 196 -11.15 -21.31 14.47
C TRP A 196 -12.25 -22.33 14.11
N GLN A 197 -13.23 -22.52 14.99
CA GLN A 197 -14.33 -23.45 14.85
C GLN A 197 -15.58 -22.87 14.17
N ASN A 198 -15.68 -21.56 13.99
CA ASN A 198 -16.83 -20.94 13.34
C ASN A 198 -16.54 -20.65 11.87
N ALA A 199 -16.32 -21.70 11.08
CA ALA A 199 -16.69 -21.60 9.67
C ALA A 199 -18.19 -21.26 9.67
N VAL A 200 -18.57 -20.10 9.13
CA VAL A 200 -19.98 -19.76 8.93
C VAL A 200 -20.53 -20.84 8.01
N ARG A 201 -21.17 -21.86 8.57
CA ARG A 201 -21.80 -22.94 7.83
C ARG A 201 -22.99 -22.33 7.11
N ARG A 202 -22.76 -21.85 5.90
CA ARG A 202 -23.84 -21.42 5.02
C ARG A 202 -24.59 -22.67 4.59
N PHE A 203 -25.91 -22.64 4.70
CA PHE A 203 -26.77 -23.73 4.20
C PHE A 203 -26.66 -23.87 2.67
N ARG A 204 -26.26 -22.80 1.98
CA ARG A 204 -25.90 -22.85 0.56
C ARG A 204 -24.45 -23.32 0.44
N ALA A 205 -24.22 -24.37 -0.35
CA ALA A 205 -22.88 -24.77 -0.73
C ALA A 205 -22.10 -23.54 -1.22
N PRO A 206 -20.82 -23.38 -0.85
CA PRO A 206 -19.96 -22.38 -1.49
C PRO A 206 -20.07 -22.52 -3.00
N GLU A 207 -19.91 -21.43 -3.75
CA GLU A 207 -19.95 -21.41 -5.22
C GLU A 207 -19.28 -22.67 -5.76
N GLN A 208 -20.10 -23.62 -6.22
CA GLN A 208 -19.58 -24.90 -6.68
C GLN A 208 -18.77 -24.56 -7.92
N ALA A 209 -17.49 -24.92 -7.91
CA ALA A 209 -16.68 -24.85 -9.11
C ALA A 209 -17.42 -25.61 -10.21
N ALA A 210 -17.71 -24.91 -11.31
CA ALA A 210 -18.44 -25.49 -12.43
C ALA A 210 -17.72 -26.77 -12.88
N LYS A 211 -18.46 -27.87 -12.92
CA LYS A 211 -17.96 -29.18 -13.33
C LYS A 211 -17.88 -29.22 -14.86
N ALA A 212 -17.07 -30.15 -15.37
CA ALA A 212 -17.04 -30.43 -16.79
C ALA A 212 -18.45 -30.78 -17.30
N GLY A 213 -18.92 -30.05 -18.30
CA GLY A 213 -20.27 -30.19 -18.86
C GLY A 213 -21.31 -29.20 -18.31
N ASP A 214 -20.96 -28.36 -17.32
CA ASP A 214 -21.89 -27.35 -16.82
C ASP A 214 -22.12 -26.23 -17.85
N PRO A 215 -23.37 -25.84 -18.13
CA PRO A 215 -23.68 -24.82 -19.14
C PRO A 215 -23.25 -23.40 -18.71
N SER A 216 -22.94 -23.20 -17.44
CA SER A 216 -22.38 -21.96 -16.90
C SER A 216 -20.90 -21.76 -17.24
N LEU A 217 -20.22 -22.79 -17.78
CA LEU A 217 -18.82 -22.68 -18.16
C LEU A 217 -18.62 -21.60 -19.23
N PRO A 218 -17.53 -20.81 -19.15
CA PRO A 218 -17.30 -19.67 -20.04
C PRO A 218 -17.29 -20.06 -21.52
N MET A 219 -16.88 -21.29 -21.86
CA MET A 219 -16.94 -21.79 -23.25
C MET A 219 -18.36 -21.78 -23.82
N TYR A 220 -19.33 -22.34 -23.09
CA TYR A 220 -20.73 -22.44 -23.55
C TYR A 220 -21.43 -21.09 -23.49
N VAL A 221 -21.21 -20.31 -22.43
CA VAL A 221 -21.79 -18.96 -22.30
C VAL A 221 -21.27 -18.03 -23.39
N ASN A 222 -19.98 -18.06 -23.71
CA ASN A 222 -19.41 -17.24 -24.78
C ASN A 222 -19.93 -17.65 -26.16
N MET A 223 -20.16 -18.96 -26.39
CA MET A 223 -20.80 -19.45 -27.61
C MET A 223 -22.26 -19.00 -27.72
N ALA A 224 -23.03 -19.11 -26.63
CA ALA A 224 -24.43 -18.68 -26.58
C ALA A 224 -24.59 -17.17 -26.79
N ARG A 225 -23.69 -16.35 -26.20
CA ARG A 225 -23.68 -14.89 -26.42
C ARG A 225 -23.35 -14.49 -27.86
N LYS A 226 -22.56 -15.32 -28.55
CA LYS A 226 -22.17 -15.11 -29.96
C LYS A 226 -23.16 -15.73 -30.95
N ALA A 227 -24.12 -16.53 -30.47
CA ALA A 227 -25.12 -17.13 -31.34
C ALA A 227 -26.05 -16.04 -31.89
N ILE A 228 -26.14 -15.93 -33.20
CA ILE A 228 -27.10 -15.07 -33.87
C ILE A 228 -28.46 -15.75 -33.76
N ILE A 229 -29.28 -15.30 -32.82
CA ILE A 229 -30.66 -15.77 -32.68
C ILE A 229 -31.48 -15.03 -33.74
N PRO A 230 -32.05 -15.73 -34.74
CA PRO A 230 -32.96 -15.08 -35.68
C PRO A 230 -34.13 -14.52 -34.86
N GLN A 231 -34.43 -13.23 -35.03
CA GLN A 231 -35.65 -12.62 -34.51
C GLN A 231 -36.82 -13.38 -35.14
N VAL A 232 -37.41 -14.31 -34.39
CA VAL A 232 -38.66 -14.94 -34.81
C VAL A 232 -39.69 -13.83 -34.81
N ASN A 233 -40.19 -13.49 -36.00
CA ASN A 233 -41.32 -12.56 -36.13
C ASN A 233 -42.39 -13.01 -35.13
N ALA A 234 -42.73 -12.12 -34.18
CA ALA A 234 -43.77 -12.37 -33.20
C ALA A 234 -45.03 -12.93 -33.88
N PRO A 235 -45.81 -13.81 -33.23
CA PRO A 235 -47.04 -14.32 -33.82
C PRO A 235 -47.90 -13.13 -34.25
N VAL A 236 -48.16 -13.03 -35.56
CA VAL A 236 -49.00 -11.97 -36.12
C VAL A 236 -50.37 -12.09 -35.46
N SER A 237 -50.78 -11.05 -34.72
CA SER A 237 -52.11 -11.00 -34.12
C SER A 237 -53.16 -11.29 -35.19
N THR A 238 -54.18 -12.09 -34.87
CA THR A 238 -55.30 -12.37 -35.79
C THR A 238 -56.03 -11.10 -36.24
N ALA A 239 -55.88 -10.00 -35.49
CA ALA A 239 -56.38 -8.67 -35.86
C ALA A 239 -55.64 -8.03 -37.05
N ASN A 240 -54.42 -8.46 -37.36
CA ASN A 240 -53.61 -7.94 -38.47
C ASN A 240 -53.74 -8.81 -39.75
N ILE A 241 -54.59 -9.84 -39.74
CA ILE A 241 -54.84 -10.69 -40.90
C ILE A 241 -55.91 -10.04 -41.77
N ASN A 242 -55.55 -9.67 -43.01
CA ASN A 242 -56.49 -9.07 -43.96
C ASN A 242 -57.49 -10.12 -44.49
N MET A 243 -58.67 -10.18 -43.87
CA MET A 243 -59.74 -11.14 -44.20
C MET A 243 -60.30 -10.99 -45.62
N SER A 244 -60.04 -9.87 -46.31
CA SER A 244 -60.50 -9.64 -47.70
C SER A 244 -59.72 -10.44 -48.75
N SER A 245 -58.57 -10.99 -48.37
CA SER A 245 -57.76 -11.87 -49.22
C SER A 245 -58.18 -13.35 -49.13
N VAL A 246 -59.13 -13.68 -48.25
CA VAL A 246 -59.63 -15.05 -48.06
C VAL A 246 -60.73 -15.33 -49.10
N PRO A 247 -60.54 -16.26 -50.05
CA PRO A 247 -61.55 -16.56 -51.05
C PRO A 247 -62.76 -17.24 -50.41
N TYR A 248 -63.90 -16.55 -50.34
CA TYR A 248 -65.16 -17.15 -49.94
C TYR A 248 -65.74 -18.00 -51.08
N ARG A 249 -66.15 -19.23 -50.76
CA ARG A 249 -66.93 -20.08 -51.66
C ARG A 249 -68.30 -19.44 -51.85
N LYS A 250 -68.57 -18.88 -53.04
CA LYS A 250 -69.91 -18.40 -53.41
C LYS A 250 -70.86 -19.60 -53.43
N VAL A 251 -71.95 -19.49 -52.66
CA VAL A 251 -73.13 -20.37 -52.71
C VAL A 251 -74.09 -19.81 -53.73
#